data_AF-A0AAX3DZ89-F1
#
_entry.id   AF-A0AAX3DZ89-F1
#
_cell.length_a   1.000
_cell.length_b   1.000
_cell.length_c   1.000
_cell.angle_alpha   90.00
_cell.angle_beta   90.00
_cell.angle_gamma   90.00
#
_symmetry.space_group_name_H-M   'P 1'
#
loop_
_entity.id
_entity.type
_entity.pdbx_description
1 polymer ?
#
loop_
_entity_poly.entity_id
_entity_poly.type
_entity_poly.pdbx_seq_one_letter_code
_entity_poly.pdbx_strand_id
1 'polypeptide(L)'
;MLLRLPVITAAMLAVISLAHAADDELTIQGIGISRDIDCQGKNVGVYGAENEIALTGQCRTITVHGSKHKVSFEQGQTLSVSGSDNVVNGGRANDVVVSVAKNIVTTTLEAGEEPGKLKATGANNKITLVLSGPSRLDVGGVEQVVEWSKADGAPNPEVRSSGALNSIKRKK
;
A
#
# COMPACT_ATOMS: atom_id res chain seq x y z
N MET A 1 4.07 -1.02 -77.42
CA MET A 1 2.83 -1.46 -76.76
C MET A 1 3.21 -2.03 -75.40
N LEU A 2 2.47 -1.66 -74.35
CA LEU A 2 2.60 -1.99 -72.90
C LEU A 2 3.25 -0.92 -72.00
N LEU A 3 2.32 -0.10 -71.51
CA LEU A 3 2.27 0.83 -70.38
C LEU A 3 2.89 0.28 -69.08
N ARG A 4 3.68 1.08 -68.34
CA ARG A 4 3.93 0.89 -66.90
C ARG A 4 4.08 2.23 -66.16
N LEU A 5 3.01 2.64 -65.47
CA LEU A 5 3.05 3.64 -64.39
C LEU A 5 3.70 3.02 -63.13
N PRO A 6 4.49 3.76 -62.35
CA PRO A 6 4.73 3.44 -60.96
C PRO A 6 3.89 4.33 -60.03
N VAL A 7 3.22 3.61 -59.14
CA VAL A 7 2.32 3.99 -58.06
C VAL A 7 2.97 4.99 -57.09
N ILE A 8 2.27 6.09 -56.79
CA ILE A 8 2.59 6.99 -55.69
C ILE A 8 1.99 6.38 -54.41
N THR A 9 2.80 5.71 -53.59
CA THR A 9 2.40 5.26 -52.26
C THR A 9 2.49 6.40 -51.27
N ALA A 10 1.35 6.98 -50.91
CA ALA A 10 1.23 7.90 -49.78
C ALA A 10 1.23 7.09 -48.47
N ALA A 11 2.30 7.21 -47.68
CA ALA A 11 2.39 6.63 -46.35
C ALA A 11 1.61 7.51 -45.35
N MET A 12 0.44 7.06 -44.91
CA MET A 12 -0.27 7.65 -43.77
C MET A 12 0.44 7.24 -42.47
N LEU A 13 1.06 8.18 -41.76
CA LEU A 13 1.48 7.97 -40.38
C LEU A 13 0.24 7.96 -39.47
N ALA A 14 -0.13 6.77 -38.97
CA ALA A 14 -1.10 6.65 -37.89
C ALA A 14 -0.46 7.14 -36.58
N VAL A 15 -0.94 8.26 -36.06
CA VAL A 15 -0.53 8.78 -34.75
C VAL A 15 -1.24 7.94 -33.69
N ILE A 16 -0.53 6.96 -33.12
CA ILE A 16 -1.06 6.17 -32.00
C ILE A 16 -1.01 7.06 -30.76
N SER A 17 -2.13 7.65 -30.38
CA SER A 17 -2.27 8.32 -29.09
C SER A 17 -2.19 7.29 -27.97
N LEU A 18 -1.02 7.18 -27.35
CA LEU A 18 -0.87 6.53 -26.04
C LEU A 18 -1.52 7.47 -25.01
N ALA A 19 -2.82 7.26 -24.77
CA ALA A 19 -3.46 7.81 -23.59
C ALA A 19 -2.73 7.22 -22.38
N HIS A 20 -1.82 7.99 -21.80
CA HIS A 20 -1.28 7.70 -20.48
C HIS A 20 -2.46 7.84 -19.53
N ALA A 21 -3.01 6.73 -19.07
CA ALA A 21 -3.90 6.74 -17.93
C ALA A 21 -3.06 7.31 -16.76
N ALA A 22 -3.21 8.61 -16.52
CA ALA A 22 -2.87 9.17 -15.23
C ALA A 22 -3.69 8.36 -14.23
N ASP A 23 -3.01 7.67 -13.33
CA ASP A 23 -3.63 6.84 -12.32
C ASP A 23 -4.36 7.78 -11.34
N ASP A 24 -5.62 8.12 -11.67
CA ASP A 24 -6.42 9.10 -10.94
C ASP A 24 -6.60 8.64 -9.49
N GLU A 25 -5.82 9.23 -8.60
CA GLU A 25 -5.94 9.04 -7.16
C GLU A 25 -7.16 9.78 -6.64
N LEU A 26 -8.01 9.08 -5.89
CA LEU A 26 -9.06 9.70 -5.10
C LEU A 26 -8.45 10.32 -3.83
N THR A 27 -8.22 11.63 -3.87
CA THR A 27 -7.65 12.39 -2.75
C THR A 27 -8.72 12.80 -1.73
N ILE A 28 -8.44 12.54 -0.46
CA ILE A 28 -9.12 13.11 0.71
C ILE A 28 -8.10 13.99 1.42
N GLN A 29 -8.27 15.31 1.33
CA GLN A 29 -7.36 16.28 1.94
C GLN A 29 -8.13 17.18 2.89
N GLY A 30 -7.70 17.25 4.15
CA GLY A 30 -8.30 18.16 5.12
C GLY A 30 -8.03 17.80 6.57
N ILE A 31 -8.85 18.38 7.44
CA ILE A 31 -8.79 18.17 8.88
C ILE A 31 -10.16 17.70 9.37
N GLY A 32 -10.20 16.59 10.12
CA GLY A 32 -11.43 16.12 10.77
C GLY A 32 -12.50 15.57 9.81
N ILE A 33 -12.14 15.18 8.59
CA ILE A 33 -13.10 14.60 7.64
C ILE A 33 -13.47 13.20 8.10
N SER A 34 -14.77 12.90 8.15
CA SER A 34 -15.27 11.55 8.41
C SER A 34 -16.26 11.10 7.35
N ARG A 35 -15.95 10.00 6.66
CA ARG A 35 -16.81 9.38 5.64
C ARG A 35 -16.32 7.99 5.20
N ASP A 36 -17.23 7.27 4.57
CA ASP A 36 -16.96 6.01 3.89
C ASP A 36 -16.73 6.24 2.39
N ILE A 37 -15.87 5.42 1.79
CA ILE A 37 -15.46 5.52 0.40
C ILE A 37 -15.38 4.12 -0.19
N ASP A 38 -16.08 3.90 -1.31
CA ASP A 38 -15.89 2.71 -2.15
C ASP A 38 -14.70 2.95 -3.09
N CYS A 39 -13.66 2.12 -2.95
CA CYS A 39 -12.43 2.27 -3.70
C CYS A 39 -12.57 1.92 -5.18
N GLN A 40 -13.45 0.98 -5.57
CA GLN A 40 -13.66 0.58 -6.98
C GLN A 40 -12.37 0.30 -7.76
N GLY A 41 -11.35 -0.26 -7.12
CA GLY A 41 -10.05 -0.58 -7.71
C GLY A 41 -9.11 0.62 -7.90
N LYS A 42 -9.47 1.82 -7.42
CA LYS A 42 -8.68 3.05 -7.56
C LYS A 42 -7.60 3.17 -6.49
N ASN A 43 -6.67 4.09 -6.72
CA ASN A 43 -5.79 4.61 -5.67
C ASN A 43 -6.57 5.59 -4.80
N VAL A 44 -6.34 5.56 -3.49
CA VAL A 44 -6.95 6.48 -2.53
C VAL A 44 -5.87 7.05 -1.63
N GLY A 45 -5.89 8.37 -1.44
CA GLY A 45 -4.97 9.05 -0.54
C GLY A 45 -5.71 9.83 0.55
N VAL A 46 -5.41 9.56 1.80
CA VAL A 46 -5.90 10.28 2.98
C VAL A 46 -4.78 11.18 3.49
N TYR A 47 -5.02 12.48 3.46
CA TYR A 47 -4.04 13.51 3.77
C TYR A 47 -4.55 14.57 4.76
N GLY A 48 -3.60 15.19 5.47
CA GLY A 48 -3.85 16.29 6.40
C GLY A 48 -3.79 15.83 7.86
N ALA A 49 -4.86 16.03 8.63
CA ALA A 49 -4.86 15.64 10.03
C ALA A 49 -6.22 15.13 10.52
N GLU A 50 -6.23 14.20 11.47
CA GLU A 50 -7.42 13.87 12.28
C GLU A 50 -8.65 13.38 11.48
N ASN A 51 -8.46 12.95 10.22
CA ASN A 51 -9.52 12.34 9.41
C ASN A 51 -9.86 10.92 9.89
N GLU A 52 -11.12 10.53 9.80
CA GLU A 52 -11.66 9.21 10.16
C GLU A 52 -12.38 8.57 8.95
N ILE A 53 -11.69 7.71 8.21
CA ILE A 53 -12.12 7.24 6.89
C ILE A 53 -12.29 5.71 6.87
N ALA A 54 -13.39 5.22 6.32
CA ALA A 54 -13.54 3.81 5.98
C ALA A 54 -13.42 3.60 4.46
N LEU A 55 -12.51 2.72 4.06
CA LEU A 55 -12.27 2.35 2.67
C LEU A 55 -12.86 0.96 2.40
N THR A 56 -13.92 0.92 1.62
CA THR A 56 -14.66 -0.30 1.26
C THR A 56 -14.30 -0.77 -0.14
N GLY A 57 -14.54 -2.05 -0.40
CA GLY A 57 -14.16 -2.69 -1.65
C GLY A 57 -12.65 -2.86 -1.81
N GLN A 58 -12.24 -3.09 -3.05
CA GLN A 58 -10.83 -3.27 -3.39
C GLN A 58 -10.20 -1.93 -3.75
N CYS A 59 -9.19 -1.49 -3.01
CA CYS A 59 -8.31 -0.40 -3.40
C CYS A 59 -7.08 -0.97 -4.12
N ARG A 60 -6.48 -0.20 -5.03
CA ARG A 60 -5.17 -0.54 -5.58
C ARG A 60 -4.08 -0.10 -4.60
N THR A 61 -3.93 1.20 -4.44
CA THR A 61 -3.02 1.81 -3.46
C THR A 61 -3.82 2.57 -2.42
N ILE A 62 -3.46 2.41 -1.15
CA ILE A 62 -3.95 3.21 -0.03
C ILE A 62 -2.77 4.00 0.51
N THR A 63 -2.83 5.32 0.40
CA THR A 63 -1.86 6.25 1.01
C THR A 63 -2.52 6.91 2.21
N VAL A 64 -1.89 6.81 3.38
CA VAL A 64 -2.26 7.54 4.59
C VAL A 64 -1.06 8.39 4.98
N HIS A 65 -1.15 9.69 4.77
CA HIS A 65 -0.05 10.63 5.00
C HIS A 65 -0.51 11.86 5.76
N GLY A 66 0.00 12.04 6.96
CA GLY A 66 -0.39 13.18 7.79
C GLY A 66 -0.29 12.83 9.25
N SER A 67 -1.23 13.30 10.04
CA SER A 67 -1.22 13.02 11.47
C SER A 67 -2.57 12.61 12.04
N LYS A 68 -2.54 11.64 12.97
CA LYS A 68 -3.71 11.22 13.74
C LYS A 68 -4.92 10.79 12.90
N HIS A 69 -4.69 10.32 11.67
CA HIS A 69 -5.77 9.69 10.91
C HIS A 69 -6.21 8.39 11.58
N LYS A 70 -7.52 8.10 11.52
CA LYS A 70 -8.06 6.76 11.76
C LYS A 70 -8.59 6.23 10.43
N VAL A 71 -7.97 5.19 9.91
CA VAL A 71 -8.38 4.61 8.62
C VAL A 71 -8.69 3.14 8.80
N SER A 72 -9.86 2.72 8.32
CA SER A 72 -10.16 1.31 8.12
C SER A 72 -10.21 0.98 6.65
N PHE A 73 -9.88 -0.27 6.28
CA PHE A 73 -9.96 -0.70 4.89
C PHE A 73 -10.28 -2.20 4.76
N GLU A 74 -10.87 -2.60 3.64
CA GLU A 74 -11.19 -4.01 3.34
C GLU A 74 -10.08 -4.70 2.55
N GLN A 75 -9.58 -4.08 1.48
CA GLN A 75 -8.50 -4.64 0.67
C GLN A 75 -7.66 -3.55 -0.01
N GLY A 76 -6.35 -3.74 -0.06
CA GLY A 76 -5.41 -2.95 -0.85
C GLY A 76 -4.35 -3.84 -1.49
N GLN A 77 -3.75 -3.47 -2.62
CA GLN A 77 -2.50 -4.11 -3.04
C GLN A 77 -1.34 -3.53 -2.23
N THR A 78 -1.30 -2.19 -2.17
CA THR A 78 -0.29 -1.43 -1.43
C THR A 78 -0.97 -0.61 -0.34
N LEU A 79 -0.44 -0.67 0.89
CA LEU A 79 -0.77 0.20 1.99
C LEU A 79 0.48 0.99 2.42
N SER A 80 0.47 2.31 2.24
CA SER A 80 1.55 3.21 2.66
C SER A 80 1.06 4.12 3.78
N VAL A 81 1.66 3.99 4.96
CA VAL A 81 1.35 4.79 6.15
C VAL A 81 2.58 5.61 6.53
N SER A 82 2.43 6.93 6.58
CA SER A 82 3.53 7.86 6.87
C SER A 82 3.04 9.10 7.62
N GLY A 83 3.97 9.86 8.18
CA GLY A 83 3.67 10.94 9.11
C GLY A 83 3.61 10.42 10.55
N SER A 84 2.70 10.94 11.38
CA SER A 84 2.74 10.69 12.83
C SER A 84 1.41 10.30 13.46
N ASP A 85 1.44 9.30 14.33
CA ASP A 85 0.30 8.92 15.19
C ASP A 85 -0.95 8.48 14.40
N ASN A 86 -0.81 8.00 13.15
CA ASN A 86 -1.93 7.45 12.40
C ASN A 86 -2.27 6.03 12.88
N VAL A 87 -3.55 5.70 12.91
CA VAL A 87 -4.08 4.38 13.24
C VAL A 87 -4.76 3.81 12.00
N VAL A 88 -4.22 2.72 11.47
CA VAL A 88 -4.78 2.03 10.31
C VAL A 88 -5.11 0.59 10.67
N ASN A 89 -6.36 0.17 10.49
CA ASN A 89 -6.80 -1.15 10.89
C ASN A 89 -7.69 -1.82 9.84
N GLY A 90 -7.43 -3.10 9.59
CA GLY A 90 -8.37 -3.99 8.90
C GLY A 90 -7.76 -4.64 7.67
N GLY A 91 -8.65 -5.28 6.93
CA GLY A 91 -8.41 -5.76 5.58
C GLY A 91 -7.18 -6.63 5.37
N ARG A 92 -6.74 -6.59 4.12
CA ARG A 92 -5.64 -7.38 3.60
C ARG A 92 -4.83 -6.56 2.60
N ALA A 93 -3.50 -6.69 2.65
CA ALA A 93 -2.57 -5.99 1.78
C ALA A 93 -1.41 -6.89 1.34
N ASN A 94 -0.83 -6.62 0.16
CA ASN A 94 0.34 -7.35 -0.34
C ASN A 94 1.66 -6.65 0.03
N ASP A 95 1.68 -5.31 -0.07
CA ASP A 95 2.83 -4.48 0.31
C ASP A 95 2.41 -3.46 1.36
N VAL A 96 3.07 -3.47 2.50
CA VAL A 96 2.80 -2.60 3.64
C VAL A 96 4.06 -1.79 3.94
N VAL A 97 3.97 -0.48 3.77
CA VAL A 97 5.04 0.47 4.09
C VAL A 97 4.60 1.32 5.28
N VAL A 98 5.39 1.33 6.35
CA VAL A 98 5.13 2.15 7.54
C VAL A 98 6.38 2.96 7.86
N SER A 99 6.25 4.29 7.93
CA SER A 99 7.42 5.17 8.05
C SER A 99 7.16 6.36 8.96
N VAL A 100 8.23 7.14 9.22
CA VAL A 100 8.22 8.36 10.04
C VAL A 100 8.06 8.05 11.54
N ALA A 101 6.89 8.16 12.16
CA ALA A 101 6.82 7.91 13.61
C ALA A 101 5.45 7.50 14.17
N LYS A 102 5.46 6.65 15.20
CA LYS A 102 4.30 6.38 16.09
C LYS A 102 3.02 5.91 15.39
N ASN A 103 3.11 5.39 14.17
CA ASN A 103 1.94 4.86 13.49
C ASN A 103 1.58 3.48 14.08
N ILE A 104 0.28 3.19 14.16
CA ILE A 104 -0.26 1.90 14.59
C ILE A 104 -0.95 1.27 13.38
N VAL A 105 -0.47 0.12 12.93
CA VAL A 105 -1.02 -0.59 11.77
C VAL A 105 -1.39 -2.01 12.13
N THR A 106 -2.61 -2.44 11.80
CA THR A 106 -3.07 -3.83 11.95
C THR A 106 -3.70 -4.30 10.65
N THR A 107 -3.17 -5.37 10.04
CA THR A 107 -3.66 -5.89 8.76
C THR A 107 -3.25 -7.36 8.53
N THR A 108 -3.92 -8.02 7.59
CA THR A 108 -3.45 -9.28 7.00
C THR A 108 -2.46 -9.00 5.87
N LEU A 109 -1.27 -9.60 5.93
CA LEU A 109 -0.28 -9.54 4.86
C LEU A 109 -0.43 -10.78 3.96
N GLU A 110 -0.84 -10.55 2.72
CA GLU A 110 -1.08 -11.58 1.71
C GLU A 110 0.06 -11.68 0.71
N ALA A 111 0.40 -12.90 0.33
CA ALA A 111 1.23 -13.10 -0.86
C ALA A 111 0.44 -12.74 -2.12
N GLY A 112 1.10 -12.05 -3.06
CA GLY A 112 0.63 -11.88 -4.42
C GLY A 112 1.39 -12.81 -5.35
N GLU A 113 1.84 -12.27 -6.49
CA GLU A 113 2.84 -12.93 -7.33
C GLU A 113 4.20 -13.09 -6.60
N GLU A 114 4.45 -12.19 -5.66
CA GLU A 114 5.61 -12.16 -4.77
C GLU A 114 5.18 -12.41 -3.32
N PRO A 115 6.10 -12.83 -2.43
CA PRO A 115 5.85 -12.84 -0.99
C PRO A 115 5.32 -11.47 -0.52
N GLY A 116 4.35 -11.47 0.39
CA GLY A 116 3.84 -10.24 0.99
C GLY A 116 4.95 -9.50 1.75
N LYS A 117 5.02 -8.18 1.62
CA LYS A 117 6.14 -7.37 2.13
C LYS A 117 5.69 -6.40 3.20
N LEU A 118 6.42 -6.38 4.31
CA LEU A 118 6.42 -5.26 5.24
C LEU A 118 7.75 -4.50 5.09
N LYS A 119 7.69 -3.18 4.96
CA LYS A 119 8.82 -2.28 5.14
C LYS A 119 8.51 -1.26 6.23
N ALA A 120 9.18 -1.38 7.37
CA ALA A 120 9.06 -0.43 8.48
C ALA A 120 10.33 0.43 8.59
N THR A 121 10.19 1.75 8.68
CA THR A 121 11.30 2.70 8.90
C THR A 121 10.89 3.83 9.85
N GLY A 122 11.83 4.72 10.20
CA GLY A 122 11.56 5.81 11.15
C GLY A 122 11.65 5.33 12.59
N ALA A 123 10.71 5.75 13.44
CA ALA A 123 10.76 5.52 14.88
C ALA A 123 9.41 5.09 15.50
N ASN A 124 9.43 4.18 16.47
CA ASN A 124 8.28 3.95 17.37
C ASN A 124 6.97 3.50 16.68
N ASN A 125 7.00 2.91 15.48
CA ASN A 125 5.76 2.37 14.90
C ASN A 125 5.42 1.01 15.54
N LYS A 126 4.12 0.73 15.65
CA LYS A 126 3.57 -0.52 16.17
C LYS A 126 2.77 -1.20 15.08
N ILE A 127 3.18 -2.39 14.67
CA ILE A 127 2.63 -3.08 13.51
C ILE A 127 2.22 -4.49 13.95
N THR A 128 0.95 -4.84 13.71
CA THR A 128 0.41 -6.17 13.98
C THR A 128 -0.02 -6.83 12.67
N LEU A 129 0.53 -8.00 12.37
CA LEU A 129 0.27 -8.71 11.11
C LEU A 129 -0.34 -10.09 11.34
N VAL A 130 -1.26 -10.47 10.46
CA VAL A 130 -1.59 -11.88 10.18
C VAL A 130 -0.96 -12.24 8.84
N LEU A 131 -0.07 -13.22 8.82
CA LEU A 131 0.61 -13.66 7.59
C LEU A 131 -0.19 -14.79 6.96
N SER A 132 -0.77 -14.58 5.77
CA SER A 132 -1.57 -15.61 5.09
C SER A 132 -0.80 -16.42 4.04
N GLY A 133 0.47 -16.06 3.78
CA GLY A 133 1.32 -16.75 2.81
C GLY A 133 2.80 -16.43 3.01
N PRO A 134 3.66 -16.79 2.04
CA PRO A 134 5.06 -16.36 2.01
C PRO A 134 5.18 -14.86 2.24
N SER A 135 6.09 -14.45 3.12
CA SER A 135 6.24 -13.05 3.51
C SER A 135 7.67 -12.67 3.86
N ARG A 136 7.99 -11.39 3.66
CA ARG A 136 9.25 -10.75 4.06
C ARG A 136 8.95 -9.53 4.93
N LEU A 137 9.61 -9.44 6.08
CA LEU A 137 9.52 -8.33 7.01
C LEU A 137 10.88 -7.61 7.07
N ASP A 138 10.96 -6.44 6.44
CA ASP A 138 12.12 -5.57 6.45
C ASP A 138 11.90 -4.43 7.45
N VAL A 139 12.55 -4.50 8.62
CA VAL A 139 12.31 -3.62 9.76
C VAL A 139 13.56 -2.81 10.08
N GLY A 140 13.57 -1.55 9.68
CA GLY A 140 14.65 -0.60 9.93
C GLY A 140 14.26 0.52 10.90
N GLY A 141 15.26 1.33 11.28
CA GLY A 141 15.05 2.50 12.13
C GLY A 141 15.18 2.17 13.62
N VAL A 142 14.39 2.84 14.45
CA VAL A 142 14.50 2.72 15.91
C VAL A 142 13.18 2.38 16.59
N GLU A 143 13.23 1.51 17.60
CA GLU A 143 12.09 1.20 18.47
C GLU A 143 10.83 0.74 17.72
N GLN A 144 11.00 0.05 16.59
CA GLN A 144 9.89 -0.57 15.88
C GLN A 144 9.36 -1.75 16.70
N VAL A 145 8.05 -1.87 16.84
CA VAL A 145 7.41 -3.05 17.43
C VAL A 145 6.58 -3.73 16.36
N VAL A 146 7.00 -4.93 15.95
CA VAL A 146 6.28 -5.76 15.00
C VAL A 146 5.84 -7.05 15.68
N GLU A 147 4.53 -7.23 15.80
CA GLU A 147 3.93 -8.49 16.23
C GLU A 147 3.31 -9.19 15.03
N TRP A 148 3.55 -10.49 14.88
CA TRP A 148 2.98 -11.24 13.77
C TRP A 148 2.44 -12.60 14.19
N SER A 149 1.38 -13.02 13.53
CA SER A 149 0.83 -14.38 13.61
C SER A 149 0.73 -14.95 12.20
N LYS A 150 0.32 -16.21 12.07
CA LYS A 150 0.22 -16.89 10.77
C LYS A 150 -1.16 -17.51 10.64
N ALA A 151 -1.74 -17.43 9.44
CA ALA A 151 -2.84 -18.30 9.09
C ALA A 151 -2.38 -19.77 9.02
N ASP A 152 -3.32 -20.70 9.10
CA ASP A 152 -3.03 -22.12 8.97
C ASP A 152 -2.37 -22.41 7.62
N GLY A 153 -1.30 -23.20 7.64
CA GLY A 153 -0.51 -23.53 6.45
C GLY A 153 0.47 -22.46 5.99
N ALA A 154 0.41 -21.22 6.50
CA ALA A 154 1.35 -20.17 6.10
C ALA A 154 2.78 -20.42 6.67
N PRO A 155 3.83 -20.23 5.85
CA PRO A 155 5.21 -20.40 6.30
C PRO A 155 5.64 -19.28 7.26
N ASN A 156 6.78 -19.46 7.92
CA ASN A 156 7.38 -18.37 8.69
C ASN A 156 7.93 -17.28 7.73
N PRO A 157 7.93 -16.00 8.14
CA PRO A 157 8.46 -14.92 7.31
C PRO A 157 10.00 -14.96 7.23
N GLU A 158 10.56 -14.45 6.13
CA GLU A 158 11.94 -13.92 6.13
C GLU A 158 11.95 -12.61 6.92
N VAL A 159 12.87 -12.46 7.87
CA VAL A 159 12.96 -11.25 8.69
C VAL A 159 14.34 -10.62 8.53
N ARG A 160 14.37 -9.33 8.20
CA ARG A 160 15.57 -8.50 8.21
C ARG A 160 15.35 -7.34 9.15
N SER A 161 16.32 -7.10 10.04
CA SER A 161 16.26 -6.00 10.99
C SER A 161 17.53 -5.18 10.95
N SER A 162 17.40 -3.85 10.98
CA SER A 162 18.52 -2.92 11.06
C SER A 162 18.17 -1.73 11.96
N GLY A 163 19.19 -1.03 12.48
CA GLY A 163 19.00 0.06 13.43
C GLY A 163 19.00 -0.42 14.89
N ALA A 164 18.21 0.21 15.76
CA ALA A 164 18.33 0.03 17.21
C ALA A 164 16.99 -0.23 17.89
N LEU A 165 16.98 -1.12 18.90
CA LEU A 165 15.82 -1.35 19.78
C LEU A 165 14.53 -1.82 19.08
N ASN A 166 14.63 -2.40 17.88
CA ASN A 166 13.49 -3.01 17.21
C ASN A 166 13.12 -4.34 17.88
N SER A 167 11.82 -4.59 18.09
CA SER A 167 11.26 -5.83 18.63
C SER A 167 10.33 -6.46 17.59
N ILE A 168 10.74 -7.59 17.02
CA ILE A 168 9.96 -8.33 16.03
C ILE A 168 9.65 -9.70 16.61
N LYS A 169 8.39 -9.95 16.97
CA LYS A 169 7.98 -11.13 17.73
C LYS A 169 6.77 -11.81 17.13
N ARG A 170 6.78 -13.14 17.17
CA ARG A 170 5.57 -13.92 16.90
C ARG A 170 4.60 -13.78 18.08
N LYS A 171 3.35 -13.42 17.81
CA LYS A 171 2.26 -13.48 18.78
C LYS A 171 1.95 -14.94 19.08
N LYS A 172 1.92 -15.26 20.38
CA LYS A 172 1.60 -16.61 20.86
C LYS A 172 0.14 -16.95 20.57
#